data_AF-J5TKB6-F1
#
_entry.id   AF-J5TKB6-F1
#
_cell.length_a   1.000
_cell.length_b   1.000
_cell.length_c   1.000
_cell.angle_alpha   90.00
_cell.angle_beta   90.00
_cell.angle_gamma   90.00
#
_symmetry.space_group_name_H-M   'P 1'
#
loop_
_entity.id
_entity.type
_entity.pdbx_description
1 polymer ?
#
loop_
_entity_poly.entity_id
_entity_poly.type
_entity_poly.pdbx_seq_one_letter_code
_entity_poly.pdbx_strand_id
1 'polypeptide(L)'
;MSSLASQLKNIASLDADRLTSRTGAPSSKSYLFPAKVAATQDLDAVHALGQSGFDELVQLDPQMEEFEEELFSEAAKRTDRMMLSEEENKKLDETLARCLGRLGKWIGTMAGGKCIEWLVRRFR
;
A
#
# COMPACT_ATOMS: atom_id res chain seq x y z
N MET A 1 18.17 -7.37 24.81
CA MET A 1 16.95 -6.55 24.64
C MET A 1 15.87 -7.11 25.55
N SER A 2 15.22 -6.28 26.38
CA SER A 2 14.26 -6.74 27.40
C SER A 2 12.89 -7.06 26.79
N SER A 3 12.25 -8.15 27.25
CA SER A 3 10.92 -8.64 26.84
C SER A 3 9.84 -7.55 26.87
N LEU A 4 9.89 -6.65 27.86
CA LEU A 4 8.93 -5.57 28.02
C LEU A 4 9.07 -4.48 26.95
N ALA A 5 10.30 -4.17 26.52
CA ALA A 5 10.53 -3.20 25.45
C ALA A 5 10.00 -3.71 24.10
N SER A 6 10.11 -5.02 23.83
CA SER A 6 9.49 -5.64 22.66
C SER A 6 7.96 -5.64 22.74
N GLN A 7 7.38 -5.89 23.92
CA GLN A 7 5.93 -5.87 24.11
C GLN A 7 5.34 -4.47 23.88
N LEU A 8 5.97 -3.41 24.41
CA LEU A 8 5.52 -2.03 24.19
C LEU A 8 5.60 -1.61 22.72
N LYS A 9 6.65 -2.01 22.02
CA LYS A 9 6.80 -1.72 20.58
C LYS A 9 5.68 -2.35 19.75
N ASN A 10 5.29 -3.58 20.07
CA ASN A 10 4.22 -4.30 19.37
C ASN A 10 2.85 -3.64 19.61
N ILE A 11 2.58 -3.17 20.82
CA ILE A 11 1.33 -2.45 21.14
C ILE A 11 1.26 -1.13 20.34
N ALA A 12 2.36 -0.36 20.34
CA ALA A 12 2.42 0.91 19.62
C ALA A 12 2.20 0.76 18.10
N SER A 13 2.70 -0.31 17.47
CA SER A 13 2.44 -0.56 16.05
C SER A 13 0.98 -0.89 15.76
N LEU A 14 0.35 -1.71 16.60
CA LEU A 14 -1.07 -2.07 16.44
C LEU A 14 -1.99 -0.86 16.61
N ASP A 15 -1.64 0.06 17.50
CA ASP A 15 -2.42 1.29 17.71
C ASP A 15 -2.30 2.27 16.53
N ALA A 16 -1.10 2.39 15.94
CA ALA A 16 -0.92 3.17 14.71
C ALA A 16 -1.74 2.59 13.55
N ASP A 17 -1.79 1.25 13.46
CA ASP A 17 -2.56 0.54 12.46
C ASP A 17 -4.08 0.71 12.64
N ARG A 18 -4.57 0.74 13.89
CA ARG A 18 -5.96 1.00 14.23
C ARG A 18 -6.36 2.45 13.97
N LEU A 19 -5.50 3.41 14.31
CA LEU A 19 -5.80 4.82 14.11
C LEU A 19 -6.01 5.13 12.62
N THR A 20 -5.16 4.55 11.79
CA THR A 20 -5.12 4.75 10.33
C THR A 20 -6.29 4.01 9.64
N SER A 21 -6.71 2.84 10.15
CA SER A 21 -7.99 2.20 9.79
C SER A 21 -9.19 3.09 10.15
N ARG A 22 -9.25 3.61 11.38
CA ARG A 22 -10.38 4.44 11.86
C ARG A 22 -10.55 5.74 11.09
N THR A 23 -9.47 6.36 10.65
CA THR A 23 -9.51 7.64 9.93
C THR A 23 -9.60 7.47 8.41
N GLY A 24 -9.34 6.27 7.89
CA GLY A 24 -9.17 6.03 6.45
C GLY A 24 -7.95 6.75 5.86
N ALA A 25 -7.08 7.31 6.71
CA ALA A 25 -5.89 8.00 6.26
C ALA A 25 -4.86 6.99 5.72
N PRO A 26 -4.06 7.37 4.72
CA PRO A 26 -2.96 6.54 4.26
C PRO A 26 -1.91 6.35 5.37
N SER A 27 -1.16 5.27 5.30
CA SER A 27 -0.03 5.02 6.20
C SER A 27 0.96 6.19 6.20
N SER A 28 1.57 6.46 7.35
CA SER A 28 2.65 7.45 7.48
C SER A 28 3.98 6.92 6.94
N LYS A 29 4.09 5.59 6.73
CA LYS A 29 5.21 4.97 6.02
C LYS A 29 5.06 5.25 4.54
N SER A 30 6.11 5.75 3.92
CA SER A 30 6.16 6.09 2.50
C SER A 30 7.45 5.56 1.90
N TYR A 31 7.36 5.11 0.66
CA TYR A 31 8.46 4.64 -0.16
C TYR A 31 9.14 5.81 -0.90
N LEU A 32 8.34 6.73 -1.47
CA LEU A 32 8.83 7.83 -2.29
C LEU A 32 9.13 9.11 -1.51
N PHE A 33 8.45 9.37 -0.40
CA PHE A 33 8.47 10.66 0.26
C PHE A 33 9.02 10.58 1.69
N PRO A 34 9.77 11.61 2.13
CA PRO A 34 10.07 11.76 3.55
C PRO A 34 8.79 11.85 4.37
N ALA A 35 8.83 11.35 5.62
CA ALA A 35 7.65 11.29 6.49
C ALA A 35 6.88 12.62 6.62
N LYS A 36 7.60 13.77 6.62
CA LYS A 36 6.98 15.10 6.68
C LYS A 36 6.11 15.42 5.45
N VAL A 37 6.52 14.97 4.26
CA VAL A 37 5.79 15.17 3.01
C VAL A 37 4.68 14.14 2.88
N ALA A 38 4.93 12.88 3.24
CA ALA A 38 3.92 11.83 3.22
C ALA A 38 2.71 12.17 4.12
N ALA A 39 2.98 12.76 5.29
CA ALA A 39 1.95 13.15 6.25
C ALA A 39 0.98 14.24 5.75
N THR A 40 1.33 15.01 4.71
CA THR A 40 0.45 16.05 4.15
C THR A 40 -0.42 15.54 3.01
N GLN A 41 -0.21 14.31 2.54
CA GLN A 41 -0.95 13.73 1.42
C GLN A 41 -2.16 12.96 1.96
N ASP A 42 -3.33 13.23 1.39
CA ASP A 42 -4.55 12.45 1.62
C ASP A 42 -4.58 11.19 0.76
N LEU A 43 -5.58 10.33 1.01
CA LEU A 43 -5.66 9.04 0.34
C LEU A 43 -5.88 9.18 -1.18
N ASP A 44 -6.67 10.15 -1.61
CA ASP A 44 -6.97 10.38 -3.03
C ASP A 44 -5.73 10.85 -3.79
N ALA A 45 -4.91 11.73 -3.20
CA ALA A 45 -3.64 12.15 -3.80
C ALA A 45 -2.66 11.00 -3.96
N VAL A 46 -2.57 10.11 -2.97
CA VAL A 46 -1.70 8.93 -3.04
C VAL A 46 -2.22 7.93 -4.07
N HIS A 47 -3.53 7.73 -4.13
CA HIS A 47 -4.16 6.86 -5.13
C HIS A 47 -3.96 7.38 -6.54
N ALA A 48 -4.21 8.66 -6.80
CA ALA A 48 -3.98 9.27 -8.10
C ALA A 48 -2.52 9.17 -8.54
N LEU A 49 -1.58 9.32 -7.61
CA LEU A 49 -0.16 9.09 -7.88
C LEU A 49 0.10 7.64 -8.29
N GLY A 50 -0.43 6.68 -7.54
CA GLY A 50 -0.35 5.24 -7.84
C GLY A 50 -0.94 4.88 -9.19
N GLN A 51 -2.16 5.32 -9.47
CA GLN A 51 -2.85 5.11 -10.75
C GLN A 51 -2.05 5.67 -11.91
N SER A 52 -1.48 6.88 -11.78
CA SER A 52 -0.64 7.45 -12.85
C SER A 52 0.60 6.60 -13.16
N GLY A 53 1.19 5.95 -12.15
CA GLY A 53 2.31 5.02 -12.35
C GLY A 53 1.85 3.68 -12.92
N PHE A 54 0.66 3.23 -12.52
CA PHE A 54 0.06 1.99 -13.00
C PHE A 54 -0.29 2.09 -14.49
N ASP A 55 -0.93 3.17 -14.91
CA ASP A 55 -1.28 3.43 -16.31
C ASP A 55 -0.02 3.42 -17.20
N GLU A 56 1.05 4.09 -16.75
CA GLU A 56 2.35 4.09 -17.45
C GLU A 56 2.95 2.68 -17.50
N LEU A 57 2.86 1.91 -16.41
CA LEU A 57 3.36 0.54 -16.37
C LEU A 57 2.57 -0.41 -17.24
N VAL A 58 1.25 -0.28 -17.34
CA VAL A 58 0.41 -1.11 -18.22
C VAL A 58 0.81 -0.92 -19.68
N GLN A 59 1.17 0.29 -20.10
CA GLN A 59 1.70 0.51 -21.45
C GLN A 59 3.02 -0.24 -21.72
N LEU A 60 3.85 -0.44 -20.69
CA LEU A 60 5.14 -1.13 -20.79
C LEU A 60 5.04 -2.64 -20.54
N ASP A 61 4.10 -3.05 -19.69
CA ASP A 61 3.87 -4.42 -19.23
C ASP A 61 2.36 -4.67 -19.10
N PRO A 62 1.66 -4.98 -20.21
CA PRO A 62 0.20 -5.05 -20.25
C PRO A 62 -0.41 -6.04 -19.27
N GLN A 63 0.31 -7.11 -18.91
CA GLN A 63 -0.23 -8.08 -17.95
C GLN A 63 -0.27 -7.53 -16.50
N MET A 64 0.23 -6.31 -16.23
CA MET A 64 -0.06 -5.56 -15.00
C MET A 64 -1.54 -5.27 -14.81
N GLU A 65 -2.34 -5.22 -15.90
CA GLU A 65 -3.81 -5.02 -15.85
C GLU A 65 -4.52 -6.04 -14.93
N GLU A 66 -3.93 -7.22 -14.73
CA GLU A 66 -4.48 -8.24 -13.82
C GLU A 66 -4.68 -7.75 -12.37
N PHE A 67 -3.95 -6.70 -11.97
CA PHE A 67 -3.98 -6.14 -10.62
C PHE A 67 -4.89 -4.91 -10.48
N GLU A 68 -5.45 -4.40 -11.58
CA GLU A 68 -6.16 -3.12 -11.58
C GLU A 68 -7.37 -3.15 -10.65
N GLU A 69 -8.25 -4.13 -10.84
CA GLU A 69 -9.50 -4.22 -10.09
C GLU A 69 -9.26 -4.36 -8.57
N GLU A 70 -8.36 -5.26 -8.17
CA GLU A 70 -8.12 -5.59 -6.76
C GLU A 70 -7.23 -4.56 -6.04
N LEU A 71 -6.24 -3.98 -6.72
CA LEU A 71 -5.21 -3.16 -6.07
C LEU A 71 -5.24 -1.68 -6.47
N PHE A 72 -5.63 -1.32 -7.69
CA PHE A 72 -5.51 0.06 -8.19
C PHE A 72 -6.85 0.74 -8.47
N SER A 73 -7.98 0.02 -8.41
CA SER A 73 -9.29 0.59 -8.66
C SER A 73 -9.72 1.62 -7.62
N GLU A 74 -10.73 2.42 -7.96
CA GLU A 74 -11.40 3.30 -7.00
C GLU A 74 -11.95 2.55 -5.77
N ALA A 75 -12.36 1.29 -5.95
CA ALA A 75 -12.84 0.45 -4.86
C ALA A 75 -11.69 0.04 -3.91
N ALA A 76 -10.47 -0.14 -4.43
CA ALA A 76 -9.28 -0.49 -3.63
C ALA A 76 -8.95 0.59 -2.58
N LYS A 77 -9.32 1.86 -2.82
CA LYS A 77 -9.25 2.92 -1.79
C LYS A 77 -10.05 2.60 -0.54
N ARG A 78 -11.10 1.78 -0.63
CA ARG A 78 -11.99 1.46 0.50
C ARG A 78 -11.59 0.18 1.23
N THR A 79 -10.62 -0.58 0.72
CA THR A 79 -10.17 -1.84 1.31
C THR A 79 -9.44 -1.65 2.64
N ASP A 80 -10.14 -1.80 3.77
CA ASP A 80 -9.53 -1.82 5.10
C ASP A 80 -9.22 -3.24 5.56
N ARG A 81 -7.92 -3.60 5.61
CA ARG A 81 -7.44 -4.93 6.04
C ARG A 81 -7.91 -5.32 7.44
N MET A 82 -8.19 -4.35 8.31
CA MET A 82 -8.72 -4.63 9.65
C MET A 82 -10.20 -5.03 9.66
N MET A 83 -10.92 -4.78 8.58
CA MET A 83 -12.33 -5.15 8.42
C MET A 83 -12.54 -6.43 7.58
N LEU A 84 -11.48 -6.95 6.95
CA LEU A 84 -11.52 -8.19 6.17
C LEU A 84 -11.43 -9.42 7.07
N SER A 85 -12.00 -10.55 6.62
CA SER A 85 -11.78 -11.86 7.23
C SER A 85 -10.31 -12.30 7.10
N GLU A 86 -9.93 -13.36 7.80
CA GLU A 86 -8.59 -13.95 7.68
C GLU A 86 -8.34 -14.49 6.26
N GLU A 87 -9.33 -15.15 5.68
CA GLU A 87 -9.28 -15.70 4.32
C GLU A 87 -9.18 -14.58 3.27
N GLU A 88 -9.93 -13.50 3.44
CA GLU A 88 -9.89 -12.33 2.55
C GLU A 88 -8.53 -11.62 2.62
N ASN A 89 -7.98 -11.44 3.83
CA ASN A 89 -6.65 -10.89 4.01
C ASN A 89 -5.58 -11.77 3.36
N LYS A 90 -5.69 -13.09 3.48
CA LYS A 90 -4.77 -14.03 2.84
C LYS A 90 -4.84 -13.95 1.32
N LYS A 91 -6.03 -13.87 0.74
CA LYS A 91 -6.19 -13.68 -0.71
C LYS A 91 -5.55 -12.36 -1.17
N LEU A 92 -5.77 -11.28 -0.41
CA LEU A 92 -5.14 -9.99 -0.69
C LEU A 92 -3.61 -10.08 -0.62
N ASP A 93 -3.06 -10.80 0.37
CA ASP A 93 -1.61 -11.05 0.48
C ASP A 93 -1.05 -11.79 -0.74
N GLU A 94 -1.76 -12.81 -1.23
CA GLU A 94 -1.38 -13.54 -2.44
C GLU A 94 -1.39 -12.63 -3.67
N THR A 95 -2.40 -11.77 -3.83
CA THR A 95 -2.44 -10.78 -4.91
C THR A 95 -1.31 -9.73 -4.78
N LEU A 96 -1.06 -9.21 -3.59
CA LEU A 96 0.03 -8.27 -3.32
C LEU A 96 1.40 -8.89 -3.61
N ALA A 97 1.63 -10.14 -3.20
CA ALA A 97 2.89 -10.84 -3.44
C ALA A 97 3.16 -11.03 -4.94
N ARG A 98 2.14 -11.41 -5.72
CA ARG A 98 2.25 -11.51 -7.19
C ARG A 98 2.54 -10.15 -7.83
N CYS A 99 1.82 -9.10 -7.41
CA CYS A 99 2.02 -7.75 -7.92
C CYS A 99 3.44 -7.23 -7.62
N LEU A 100 3.90 -7.37 -6.37
CA LEU A 100 5.25 -6.95 -5.96
C LEU A 100 6.35 -7.76 -6.67
N GLY A 101 6.16 -9.07 -6.83
CA GLY A 101 7.09 -9.91 -7.59
C GLY A 101 7.25 -9.45 -9.03
N ARG A 102 6.17 -8.96 -9.64
CA ARG A 102 6.18 -8.39 -10.99
C ARG A 102 6.79 -6.99 -11.03
N LEU A 103 6.41 -6.12 -10.10
CA LEU A 103 6.98 -4.77 -9.93
C LEU A 103 8.48 -4.78 -9.68
N GLY A 104 9.05 -5.90 -9.21
CA GLY A 104 10.49 -6.07 -9.04
C GLY A 104 11.31 -5.74 -10.30
N LYS A 105 10.78 -5.97 -11.50
CA LYS A 105 11.42 -5.60 -12.78
C LYS A 105 11.46 -4.09 -13.02
N TRP A 106 10.55 -3.36 -12.37
CA TRP A 106 10.25 -1.96 -12.62
C TRP A 106 10.68 -1.04 -11.47
N ILE A 107 11.31 -1.57 -10.42
CA ILE A 107 11.68 -0.82 -9.20
C ILE A 107 12.61 0.37 -9.45
N GLY A 108 13.39 0.34 -10.55
CA GLY A 108 14.26 1.44 -10.96
C GLY A 108 13.55 2.56 -11.72
N THR A 109 12.27 2.40 -12.03
CA THR A 109 11.47 3.39 -12.77
C THR A 109 10.59 4.20 -11.81
N MET A 110 10.31 5.46 -12.19
CA MET A 110 9.39 6.28 -11.40
C MET A 110 7.98 5.68 -11.36
N ALA A 111 7.53 5.06 -12.47
CA ALA A 111 6.24 4.39 -12.57
C ALA A 111 6.12 3.24 -11.53
N GLY A 112 7.13 2.38 -11.46
CA GLY A 112 7.22 1.33 -10.42
C GLY A 112 7.24 1.90 -9.01
N GLY A 113 8.00 2.96 -8.77
CA GLY A 113 8.03 3.63 -7.48
C GLY A 113 6.67 4.20 -7.03
N LYS A 114 5.90 4.79 -7.96
CA LYS A 114 4.54 5.28 -7.68
C LYS A 114 3.57 4.15 -7.33
N CYS A 115 3.66 3.01 -8.01
CA CYS A 115 2.85 1.85 -7.67
C CYS A 115 3.19 1.30 -6.29
N ILE A 116 4.49 1.15 -5.98
CA ILE A 116 4.94 0.69 -4.66
C ILE A 116 4.50 1.66 -3.56
N GLU A 117 4.60 2.98 -3.80
CA GLU A 117 4.11 4.00 -2.89
C GLU A 117 2.63 3.78 -2.54
N TRP A 118 1.78 3.61 -3.54
CA TRP A 118 0.36 3.34 -3.33
C TRP A 118 0.15 2.06 -2.50
N LEU A 119 0.82 0.95 -2.86
CA LEU A 119 0.64 -0.32 -2.17
C LEU A 119 1.06 -0.24 -0.69
N VAL A 120 2.21 0.38 -0.41
CA VAL A 120 2.70 0.58 0.97
C VAL A 120 1.78 1.49 1.76
N ARG A 121 1.26 2.57 1.13
CA ARG A 121 0.43 3.54 1.81
C ARG A 121 -0.99 3.07 2.05
N ARG A 122 -1.53 2.20 1.19
CA ARG A 122 -2.89 1.67 1.30
C ARG A 122 -2.97 0.36 2.07
N PHE A 123 -2.11 -0.60 1.74
CA PHE A 123 -2.21 -1.99 2.19
C PHE A 123 -1.20 -2.36 3.27
N ARG A 124 -0.16 -1.55 3.47
CA ARG A 124 0.87 -1.66 4.53
C ARG A 124 1.84 -2.83 4.36
#